data_AF-A0A7S4IYS6-F1
#
_entry.id   AF-A0A7S4IYS6-F1
#
_cell.length_a   1.000
_cell.length_b   1.000
_cell.length_c   1.000
_cell.angle_alpha   90.00
_cell.angle_beta   90.00
_cell.angle_gamma   90.00
#
_symmetry.space_group_name_H-M   'P 1'
#
loop_
_entity.id
_entity.type
_entity.pdbx_description
1 polymer ?
#
loop_
_entity_poly.entity_id
_entity_poly.type
_entity_poly.pdbx_seq_one_letter_code
_entity_poly.pdbx_strand_id
1 'polypeptide(L)'
;LKVYKDRYGHCSVPQKCKENPSLGRWVNTQRRQQRMRAEGRDSDMTEERFMTLSNLGMVWYVKGPDQWQERFNDLRQYKMAFGHCNVPSRYEPDRMLGRWVSSQRIQYKLKQDGKHSYLTDERITALDGLGFDWRTGSRAEEVPAKGGEMKLNEDASKTQVGHAESPSRLPSTSPATNRKGSMSFS
;
A
#
# COMPACT_ATOMS: atom_id res chain seq x y z
N LEU A 1 26.99 6.10 9.88
CA LEU A 1 26.41 6.75 8.68
C LEU A 1 27.33 6.64 7.46
N LYS A 2 28.63 6.99 7.55
CA LYS A 2 29.62 6.80 6.46
C LYS A 2 29.60 5.39 5.86
N VAL A 3 29.78 4.35 6.68
CA VAL A 3 29.67 2.94 6.26
C VAL A 3 28.36 2.60 5.54
N TYR A 4 27.25 3.22 5.95
CA TYR A 4 25.96 3.01 5.29
C TYR A 4 25.92 3.70 3.91
N LYS A 5 26.47 4.92 3.81
CA LYS A 5 26.64 5.63 2.54
C LYS A 5 27.53 4.84 1.58
N ASP A 6 28.65 4.31 2.07
CA ASP A 6 29.59 3.55 1.23
C ASP A 6 28.94 2.26 0.69
N ARG A 7 28.04 1.65 1.47
CA ARG A 7 27.30 0.44 1.07
C ARG A 7 26.13 0.71 0.13
N TYR A 8 25.36 1.77 0.36
CA TYR A 8 24.09 2.04 -0.33
C TYR A 8 24.13 3.22 -1.32
N GLY A 9 25.26 3.92 -1.41
CA GLY A 9 25.40 5.14 -2.20
C GLY A 9 24.65 6.36 -1.63
N HIS A 10 23.92 6.20 -0.52
CA HIS A 10 23.07 7.24 0.04
C HIS A 10 22.99 7.20 1.57
N CYS A 11 22.62 8.32 2.19
CA CYS A 11 22.36 8.41 3.63
C CYS A 11 20.86 8.37 3.98
N SER A 12 20.01 7.85 3.07
CA SER A 12 18.59 7.60 3.35
C SER A 12 18.42 6.34 4.19
N VAL A 13 18.65 6.45 5.50
CA VAL A 13 18.48 5.32 6.42
C VAL A 13 17.00 5.20 6.84
N PRO A 14 16.36 4.03 6.65
CA PRO A 14 15.01 3.76 7.17
C PRO A 14 14.99 3.74 8.71
N GLN A 15 13.88 4.16 9.32
CA GLN A 15 13.72 4.08 10.79
C GLN A 15 13.86 2.62 11.28
N LYS A 16 13.22 1.68 10.57
CA LYS A 16 13.31 0.24 10.81
C LYS A 16 14.42 -0.39 9.96
N CYS A 17 15.63 0.17 10.02
CA CYS A 17 16.80 -0.40 9.33
C CYS A 17 17.09 -1.80 9.88
N LYS A 18 16.88 -2.85 9.08
CA LYS A 18 17.00 -4.25 9.52
C LYS A 18 18.45 -4.63 9.86
N GLU A 19 19.40 -4.15 9.07
CA GLU A 19 20.83 -4.46 9.22
C GLU A 19 21.48 -3.75 10.39
N ASN A 20 20.98 -2.55 10.72
CA ASN A 20 21.45 -1.79 11.86
C ASN A 20 20.30 -1.01 12.50
N PRO A 21 19.49 -1.67 13.35
CA PRO A 21 18.35 -1.04 14.01
C PRO A 21 18.73 0.14 14.90
N SER A 22 19.95 0.13 15.45
CA SER A 22 20.49 1.23 16.26
C SER A 22 20.77 2.45 15.41
N LEU A 23 21.35 2.27 14.21
CA LEU A 23 21.55 3.36 13.25
C LEU A 23 20.23 3.94 12.77
N GLY A 24 19.23 3.10 12.45
CA GLY A 24 17.90 3.56 12.04
C GLY A 24 17.20 4.41 13.12
N ARG A 25 17.25 3.97 14.38
CA ARG A 25 16.78 4.74 15.53
C ARG A 25 17.54 6.05 15.70
N TRP A 26 18.87 6.01 15.65
CA TRP A 26 19.70 7.19 15.82
C TRP A 26 19.45 8.25 14.73
N VAL A 27 19.36 7.86 13.46
CA VAL A 27 19.03 8.78 12.35
C VAL A 27 17.67 9.41 12.58
N ASN A 28 16.67 8.62 13.02
CA ASN A 28 15.34 9.15 13.31
C ASN A 28 15.35 10.13 14.49
N THR A 29 16.16 9.88 15.52
CA THR A 29 16.36 10.84 16.61
C THR A 29 16.94 12.16 16.10
N GLN A 30 17.94 12.12 15.20
CA GLN A 30 18.51 13.35 14.63
C GLN A 30 17.46 14.13 13.81
N ARG A 31 16.65 13.44 12.98
CA ARG A 31 15.54 14.06 12.24
C ARG A 31 14.53 14.73 13.17
N ARG A 32 14.17 14.06 14.28
CA ARG A 32 13.27 14.62 15.30
C ARG A 32 13.85 15.87 15.95
N GLN A 33 15.12 15.83 16.36
CA GLN A 33 15.80 16.96 16.99
C GLN A 33 15.88 18.16 16.03
N GLN A 34 16.26 17.95 14.77
CA GLN A 34 16.27 19.03 13.78
C GLN A 34 14.89 19.63 13.54
N ARG A 35 13.82 18.81 13.53
CA ARG A 35 12.44 19.32 13.43
C ARG A 35 12.06 20.16 14.65
N MET A 36 12.37 19.70 15.86
CA MET A 36 12.12 20.46 17.08
C MET A 36 12.82 21.81 17.05
N ARG A 37 14.11 21.84 16.64
CA ARG A 37 14.86 23.08 16.43
C ARG A 37 14.18 24.02 15.43
N ALA A 38 13.74 23.50 14.28
CA ALA A 38 13.06 24.30 13.25
C ALA A 38 11.70 24.85 13.73
N GLU A 39 11.03 24.13 14.63
CA GLU A 39 9.78 24.55 15.31
C GLU A 39 10.04 25.52 16.49
N GLY A 40 11.30 25.90 16.78
CA GLY A 40 11.65 26.76 17.92
C GLY A 40 11.53 26.09 19.28
N ARG A 41 11.48 24.75 19.32
CA ARG A 41 11.40 23.94 20.54
C ARG A 41 12.80 23.58 21.03
N ASP A 42 12.89 23.29 22.33
CA ASP A 42 14.13 22.84 22.95
C ASP A 42 14.68 21.57 22.27
N SER A 43 15.96 21.59 21.91
CA SER A 43 16.60 20.54 21.12
C SER A 43 18.11 20.50 21.32
N ASP A 44 18.66 19.28 21.41
CA ASP A 44 20.11 19.02 21.45
C ASP A 44 20.79 19.14 20.07
N MET A 45 20.11 19.73 19.08
CA MET A 45 20.63 19.88 17.72
C MET A 45 21.49 21.14 17.60
N THR A 46 22.80 20.95 17.61
CA THR A 46 23.77 22.04 17.35
C THR A 46 23.90 22.32 15.85
N GLU A 47 24.29 23.54 15.50
CA GLU A 47 24.56 23.93 14.10
C GLU A 47 25.68 23.08 13.48
N GLU A 48 26.75 22.85 14.24
CA GLU A 48 27.88 22.02 13.81
C GLU A 48 27.44 20.58 13.50
N ARG A 49 26.60 19.97 14.36
CA ARG A 49 26.07 18.62 14.13
C ARG A 49 25.18 18.60 12.90
N PHE A 50 24.30 19.58 12.74
CA PHE A 50 23.46 19.72 11.56
C PHE A 50 24.30 19.81 10.28
N MET A 51 25.27 20.72 10.24
CA MET A 51 26.15 20.91 9.08
C MET A 51 26.97 19.65 8.76
N THR A 52 27.54 19.00 9.78
CA THR A 52 28.31 17.76 9.59
C THR A 52 27.46 16.66 8.95
N LEU A 53 26.23 16.47 9.42
CA LEU A 53 25.32 15.44 8.89
C LEU A 53 24.76 15.80 7.51
N SER A 54 24.46 17.07 7.28
CA SER A 54 24.07 17.59 5.97
C SER A 54 25.16 17.38 4.93
N ASN A 55 26.42 17.69 5.25
CA ASN A 55 27.57 17.49 4.37
C ASN A 55 27.83 16.02 4.07
N LEU A 56 27.48 15.12 4.99
CA LEU A 56 27.52 13.68 4.73
C LEU A 56 26.41 13.21 3.76
N GLY A 57 25.42 14.07 3.46
CA GLY A 57 24.28 13.78 2.59
C GLY A 57 23.06 13.25 3.34
N MET A 58 22.95 13.49 4.65
CA MET A 58 21.82 13.03 5.44
C MET A 58 20.51 13.64 4.95
N VAL A 59 19.53 12.78 4.66
CA VAL A 59 18.19 13.22 4.31
C VAL A 59 17.42 13.52 5.60
N TRP A 60 17.09 14.79 5.81
CA TRP A 60 16.38 15.29 7.00
C TRP A 60 14.87 15.07 6.92
N TYR A 61 14.29 15.25 5.74
CA TYR A 61 12.87 15.07 5.48
C TYR A 61 12.64 13.80 4.67
N VAL A 62 12.13 12.78 5.35
CA VAL A 62 11.64 11.57 4.70
C VAL A 62 10.13 11.60 4.86
N LYS A 63 9.39 11.68 3.74
CA LYS A 63 7.95 11.43 3.78
C LYS A 63 7.77 10.03 4.37
N GLY A 64 7.09 9.94 5.51
CA GLY A 64 6.73 8.65 6.06
C GLY A 64 5.91 7.85 5.03
N PRO A 65 5.88 6.51 5.14
CA PRO A 65 4.95 5.73 4.34
C PRO A 65 3.55 6.32 4.51
N ASP A 66 2.84 6.55 3.41
CA ASP A 66 1.46 7.02 3.46
C ASP A 66 0.59 5.87 3.99
N GLN A 67 0.52 5.79 5.32
CA GLN A 67 -0.25 4.78 6.04
C GLN A 67 -1.72 4.77 5.59
N TRP A 68 -2.23 5.87 5.06
CA TRP A 68 -3.58 5.92 4.53
C TRP A 68 -3.69 5.11 3.24
N GLN A 69 -2.76 5.27 2.31
CA GLN A 69 -2.78 4.56 1.02
C GLN A 69 -2.60 3.04 1.19
N GLU A 70 -1.72 2.61 2.09
CA GLU A 70 -1.56 1.19 2.43
C GLU A 70 -2.88 0.61 2.95
N ARG A 71 -3.52 1.28 3.91
CA ARG A 71 -4.80 0.82 4.49
C ARG A 71 -5.96 0.89 3.51
N PHE A 72 -5.95 1.86 2.61
CA PHE A 72 -6.91 1.92 1.51
C PHE A 72 -6.77 0.72 0.57
N ASN A 73 -5.54 0.28 0.28
CA ASN A 73 -5.30 -0.93 -0.50
C ASN A 73 -5.75 -2.20 0.25
N ASP A 74 -5.54 -2.28 1.56
CA ASP A 74 -6.07 -3.37 2.39
C ASP A 74 -7.60 -3.43 2.34
N LEU A 75 -8.26 -2.27 2.42
CA LEU A 75 -9.72 -2.18 2.28
C LEU A 75 -10.19 -2.62 0.88
N ARG A 76 -9.47 -2.26 -0.18
CA ARG A 76 -9.78 -2.73 -1.54
C ARG A 76 -9.73 -4.25 -1.63
N GLN A 77 -8.69 -4.87 -1.06
CA GLN A 77 -8.56 -6.33 -1.00
C GLN A 77 -9.70 -6.96 -0.20
N TYR A 78 -10.06 -6.37 0.95
CA TYR A 78 -11.22 -6.81 1.72
C TYR A 78 -12.51 -6.74 0.90
N LYS A 79 -12.77 -5.65 0.17
CA LYS A 79 -13.93 -5.54 -0.72
C LYS A 79 -13.92 -6.63 -1.80
N MET A 80 -12.77 -6.94 -2.39
CA MET A 80 -12.67 -8.01 -3.38
C MET A 80 -13.02 -9.38 -2.78
N ALA A 81 -12.66 -9.64 -1.52
CA ALA A 81 -12.94 -10.90 -0.85
C ALA A 81 -14.39 -11.04 -0.33
N PHE A 82 -14.98 -9.95 0.17
CA PHE A 82 -16.28 -9.98 0.86
C PHE A 82 -17.40 -9.23 0.12
N GLY A 83 -17.10 -8.57 -0.99
CA GLY A 83 -18.05 -7.77 -1.79
C GLY A 83 -18.39 -6.39 -1.20
N HIS A 84 -17.99 -6.09 0.04
CA HIS A 84 -18.34 -4.85 0.74
C HIS A 84 -17.17 -4.27 1.55
N CYS A 85 -17.29 -3.01 1.95
CA CYS A 85 -16.29 -2.31 2.80
C CYS A 85 -16.61 -2.35 4.31
N ASN A 86 -17.62 -3.13 4.73
CA ASN A 86 -18.06 -3.22 6.13
C ASN A 86 -17.15 -4.12 6.98
N VAL A 87 -15.95 -3.63 7.26
CA VAL A 87 -14.98 -4.34 8.12
C VAL A 87 -15.40 -4.24 9.59
N PRO A 88 -15.55 -5.36 10.33
CA PRO A 88 -15.80 -5.34 11.76
C PRO A 88 -14.67 -4.65 12.53
N SER A 89 -15.01 -3.90 13.59
CA SER A 89 -13.99 -3.19 14.41
C SER A 89 -12.98 -4.14 15.09
N ARG A 90 -13.39 -5.39 15.33
CA ARG A 90 -12.55 -6.48 15.85
C ARG A 90 -12.27 -7.55 14.79
N TYR A 91 -12.14 -7.15 13.52
CA TYR A 91 -11.78 -8.09 12.45
C TYR A 91 -10.47 -8.81 12.79
N GLU A 92 -10.55 -10.11 13.08
CA GLU A 92 -9.40 -10.88 13.60
C GLU A 92 -8.24 -11.02 12.59
N PRO A 93 -8.48 -11.25 11.29
CA PRO A 93 -7.39 -11.33 10.32
C PRO A 93 -6.57 -10.04 10.19
N ASP A 94 -7.20 -8.88 10.38
CA ASP A 94 -6.50 -7.60 10.50
C ASP A 94 -7.25 -6.62 11.42
N ARG A 95 -6.85 -6.63 12.70
CA ARG A 95 -7.40 -5.74 13.73
C ARG A 95 -7.09 -4.27 13.44
N MET A 96 -6.03 -3.98 12.68
CA MET A 96 -5.66 -2.61 12.32
C MET A 96 -6.60 -2.06 11.24
N LEU A 97 -6.98 -2.89 10.27
CA LEU A 97 -7.93 -2.51 9.23
C LEU A 97 -9.31 -2.15 9.83
N GLY A 98 -9.84 -2.98 10.72
CA GLY A 98 -11.13 -2.72 11.38
C GLY A 98 -11.14 -1.41 12.19
N ARG A 99 -10.04 -1.13 12.90
CA ARG A 99 -9.83 0.15 13.59
C ARG A 99 -9.73 1.32 12.61
N TRP A 100 -8.98 1.16 11.53
CA TRP A 100 -8.79 2.21 10.52
C TRP A 100 -10.10 2.59 9.84
N VAL A 101 -10.93 1.62 9.45
CA VAL A 101 -12.28 1.84 8.89
C VAL A 101 -13.16 2.61 9.87
N SER A 102 -13.14 2.21 11.15
CA SER A 102 -13.88 2.91 12.20
C SER A 102 -13.39 4.36 12.37
N SER A 103 -12.08 4.58 12.30
CA SER A 103 -11.50 5.92 12.33
C SER A 103 -11.93 6.78 11.13
N GLN A 104 -12.05 6.22 9.91
CA GLN A 104 -12.51 6.99 8.76
C GLN A 104 -13.94 7.52 8.99
N ARG A 105 -14.84 6.68 9.50
CA ARG A 105 -16.22 7.08 9.82
C ARG A 105 -16.28 8.19 10.88
N ILE A 106 -15.45 8.10 11.92
CA ILE A 106 -15.36 9.15 12.96
C ILE A 106 -14.85 10.45 12.35
N GLN A 107 -13.77 10.40 11.55
CA GLN A 107 -13.19 11.59 10.94
C GLN A 107 -14.14 12.25 9.93
N TYR A 108 -14.93 11.46 9.21
CA TYR A 108 -15.97 11.98 8.34
C TYR A 108 -17.08 12.70 9.11
N LYS A 109 -17.56 12.10 10.21
CA LYS A 109 -18.54 12.75 11.10
C LYS A 109 -18.00 14.06 11.68
N LEU A 110 -16.75 14.09 12.13
CA LEU A 110 -16.11 15.33 12.60
C LEU A 110 -16.11 16.41 11.51
N LYS A 111 -15.81 16.03 10.26
CA LYS A 111 -15.85 16.96 9.13
C LYS A 111 -17.25 17.48 8.86
N GLN A 112 -18.27 16.61 8.92
CA GLN A 112 -19.67 17.01 8.76
C GLN A 112 -20.16 17.95 9.87
N ASP A 113 -19.69 17.75 11.10
CA ASP A 113 -19.96 18.63 12.24
C ASP A 113 -19.21 19.97 12.17
N GLY A 114 -18.41 20.23 11.12
CA GLY A 114 -17.56 21.42 11.00
C GLY A 114 -16.37 21.42 11.98
N LYS A 115 -16.05 20.28 12.59
CA LYS A 115 -14.91 20.11 13.50
C LYS A 115 -13.65 19.77 12.72
N HIS A 116 -12.50 19.97 13.36
CA HIS A 116 -11.22 19.58 12.79
C HIS A 116 -11.19 18.08 12.47
N SER A 117 -10.80 17.75 11.24
CA SER A 117 -10.70 16.39 10.71
C SER A 117 -9.45 16.23 9.86
N TYR A 118 -8.81 15.08 9.97
CA TYR A 118 -7.65 14.71 9.15
C TYR A 118 -8.06 14.05 7.81
N LEU A 119 -9.36 13.97 7.54
CA LEU A 119 -9.91 13.38 6.33
C LEU A 119 -10.06 14.44 5.23
N THR A 120 -9.17 14.38 4.24
CA THR A 120 -9.18 15.26 3.07
C THR A 120 -10.31 14.88 2.10
N ASP A 121 -10.74 15.81 1.25
CA ASP A 121 -11.77 15.53 0.24
C ASP A 121 -11.33 14.46 -0.77
N GLU A 122 -10.05 14.45 -1.13
CA GLU A 122 -9.46 13.40 -1.98
C GLU A 122 -9.65 12.00 -1.36
N ARG A 123 -9.47 11.87 -0.05
CA ARG A 123 -9.63 10.60 0.67
C ARG A 123 -11.09 10.18 0.77
N ILE A 124 -12.01 11.14 0.90
CA ILE A 124 -13.46 10.90 0.85
C ILE A 124 -13.83 10.35 -0.52
N THR A 125 -13.48 11.07 -1.59
CA THR A 125 -13.74 10.65 -2.97
C THR A 125 -13.18 9.26 -3.27
N ALA A 126 -11.98 8.96 -2.80
CA ALA A 126 -11.38 7.64 -2.98
C ALA A 126 -12.16 6.52 -2.27
N LEU A 127 -12.63 6.77 -1.04
CA LEU A 127 -13.46 5.83 -0.28
C LEU A 127 -14.86 5.69 -0.89
N ASP A 128 -15.45 6.78 -1.37
CA ASP A 128 -16.72 6.77 -2.08
C ASP A 128 -16.63 5.95 -3.37
N GLY A 129 -15.52 6.05 -4.11
CA GLY A 129 -15.24 5.21 -5.28
C GLY A 129 -15.17 3.71 -4.97
N LEU A 130 -14.90 3.33 -3.71
CA LEU A 130 -14.99 1.95 -3.24
C LEU A 130 -16.40 1.57 -2.75
N GLY A 131 -17.38 2.47 -2.74
CA GLY A 131 -18.69 2.23 -2.15
C GLY A 131 -18.61 2.10 -0.62
N PHE A 132 -17.77 2.91 0.01
CA PHE A 132 -17.60 2.91 1.46
C PHE A 132 -18.86 3.42 2.18
N ASP A 133 -19.36 2.67 3.16
CA ASP A 133 -20.48 3.10 3.99
C ASP A 133 -20.01 3.91 5.21
N TRP A 134 -20.36 5.19 5.20
CA TRP A 134 -20.04 6.16 6.24
C TRP A 134 -20.92 6.07 7.48
N ARG A 135 -22.05 5.35 7.43
CA ARG A 135 -23.01 5.29 8.55
C ARG A 135 -22.37 4.65 9.78
N THR A 136 -22.42 5.36 10.91
CA THR A 136 -22.04 4.82 12.22
C THR A 136 -23.26 4.19 12.87
N GLY A 137 -23.58 2.95 12.52
CA GLY A 137 -24.70 2.25 13.12
C GLY A 137 -24.82 0.85 12.55
N SER A 138 -24.78 -0.15 13.43
CA SER A 138 -25.10 -1.53 13.13
C SER A 138 -26.45 -1.62 12.43
N ARG A 139 -26.46 -1.80 11.11
CA ARG A 139 -27.38 -2.75 10.53
C ARG A 139 -26.59 -4.02 10.29
N ALA A 140 -26.50 -4.82 11.35
CA ALA A 140 -26.36 -6.25 11.16
C ALA A 140 -27.61 -6.65 10.36
N GLU A 141 -27.49 -6.80 9.05
CA GLU A 141 -28.39 -7.71 8.38
C GLU A 141 -28.12 -9.08 8.98
N GLU A 142 -29.19 -9.69 9.49
CA GLU A 142 -29.18 -11.03 10.03
C GLU A 142 -28.58 -11.99 9.01
N VAL A 143 -27.33 -12.39 9.23
CA VAL A 143 -26.78 -13.58 8.59
C VAL A 143 -27.19 -14.75 9.49
N PRO A 144 -28.07 -15.66 9.05
CA PRO A 144 -28.42 -16.81 9.85
C PRO A 144 -27.16 -17.64 10.07
N ALA A 145 -26.82 -17.85 11.33
CA ALA A 145 -25.77 -18.74 11.75
C ALA A 145 -26.08 -20.17 11.27
N LYS A 146 -25.44 -20.61 10.20
CA LYS A 146 -25.22 -22.03 9.94
C LYS A 146 -23.77 -22.22 9.49
N GLY A 147 -23.03 -22.95 10.31
CA GLY A 147 -21.69 -23.41 9.99
C GLY A 147 -21.70 -24.17 8.68
N GLY A 148 -20.91 -23.69 7.72
CA GLY A 148 -20.55 -24.42 6.53
C GLY A 148 -19.09 -24.81 6.66
N GLU A 149 -18.84 -26.10 6.85
CA GLU A 149 -17.53 -26.72 6.66
C GLU A 149 -16.93 -26.26 5.33
N MET A 150 -15.70 -25.74 5.37
CA MET A 150 -14.90 -25.56 4.16
C MET A 150 -14.50 -26.94 3.65
N LYS A 151 -15.27 -27.48 2.70
CA LYS A 151 -14.79 -28.56 1.84
C LYS A 151 -13.81 -27.98 0.83
N LEU A 152 -12.52 -28.25 1.06
CA LEU A 152 -11.49 -28.22 0.04
C LEU A 152 -11.92 -29.18 -1.08
N ASN A 153 -12.22 -28.65 -2.26
CA ASN A 153 -12.37 -29.43 -3.47
C ASN A 153 -11.00 -29.63 -4.11
N GLU A 154 -10.31 -30.71 -3.70
CA GLU A 154 -9.48 -31.47 -4.63
C GLU A 154 -10.43 -32.23 -5.56
N ASP A 155 -10.45 -31.87 -6.84
CA ASP A 155 -10.57 -32.91 -7.86
C ASP A 155 -9.89 -32.47 -9.15
N ALA A 156 -8.67 -32.98 -9.29
CA ALA A 156 -8.02 -33.14 -10.56
C ALA A 156 -8.29 -34.56 -11.05
N SER A 157 -8.84 -34.66 -12.27
CA SER A 157 -8.64 -35.72 -13.27
C SER A 157 -9.86 -36.61 -13.58
N LYS A 158 -9.98 -36.89 -14.88
CA LYS A 158 -10.72 -37.98 -15.58
C LYS A 158 -12.22 -37.70 -15.86
N THR A 159 -12.79 -37.89 -17.06
CA THR A 159 -12.44 -38.74 -18.22
C THR A 159 -13.14 -38.25 -19.52
N GLN A 160 -12.43 -38.47 -20.63
CA GLN A 160 -12.78 -38.58 -22.07
C GLN A 160 -14.15 -39.28 -22.33
N VAL A 161 -14.91 -39.18 -23.44
CA VAL A 161 -14.65 -39.46 -24.87
C VAL A 161 -15.90 -39.00 -25.67
N GLY A 162 -15.76 -38.54 -26.92
CA GLY A 162 -16.88 -38.38 -27.86
C GLY A 162 -16.44 -38.03 -29.28
N HIS A 163 -16.47 -39.03 -30.16
CA HIS A 163 -16.24 -39.04 -31.62
C HIS A 163 -16.89 -37.86 -32.38
N ALA A 164 -16.16 -37.12 -33.21
CA ALA A 164 -15.75 -37.37 -34.61
C ALA A 164 -16.83 -36.99 -35.64
N GLU A 165 -16.61 -35.86 -36.32
CA GLU A 165 -16.85 -35.76 -37.77
C GLU A 165 -16.01 -34.60 -38.35
N SER A 166 -15.22 -34.94 -39.37
CA SER A 166 -14.55 -34.04 -40.30
C SER A 166 -14.98 -34.52 -41.69
N PRO A 167 -15.16 -33.64 -42.69
CA PRO A 167 -14.01 -33.45 -43.58
C PRO A 167 -13.91 -32.11 -44.34
N SER A 168 -12.64 -31.74 -44.65
CA SER A 168 -12.15 -31.05 -45.86
C SER A 168 -12.51 -29.55 -46.03
N ARG A 169 -11.64 -28.63 -46.48
CA ARG A 169 -10.51 -28.72 -47.42
C ARG A 169 -9.69 -27.40 -47.34
N LEU A 170 -8.36 -27.46 -47.42
CA LEU A 170 -7.44 -26.32 -47.66
C LEU A 170 -7.43 -25.91 -49.15
N PRO A 171 -6.94 -24.72 -49.53
CA PRO A 171 -5.49 -24.46 -49.75
C PRO A 171 -5.03 -23.07 -49.22
N SER A 172 -3.88 -22.96 -48.54
CA SER A 172 -2.53 -22.71 -49.08
C SER A 172 -2.39 -21.50 -50.02
N THR A 173 -1.78 -20.41 -49.52
CA THR A 173 -0.74 -19.62 -50.24
C THR A 173 0.12 -18.82 -49.25
N SER A 174 1.42 -19.12 -49.22
CA SER A 174 2.55 -18.20 -48.95
C SER A 174 3.38 -18.17 -50.26
N PRO A 175 4.52 -17.45 -50.42
CA PRO A 175 5.15 -16.31 -49.71
C PRO A 175 5.61 -15.17 -50.69
N ALA A 176 6.21 -14.07 -50.19
CA ALA A 176 7.29 -13.27 -50.85
C ALA A 176 7.58 -11.97 -50.05
N THR A 177 8.70 -11.84 -49.32
CA THR A 177 10.00 -11.23 -49.69
C THR A 177 10.03 -9.73 -50.03
N ASN A 178 10.70 -8.91 -49.21
CA ASN A 178 11.82 -7.99 -49.56
C ASN A 178 12.34 -7.32 -48.26
N ARG A 179 13.55 -7.50 -47.73
CA ARG A 179 14.93 -7.09 -48.12
C ARG A 179 15.24 -5.57 -48.13
N LYS A 180 16.14 -5.20 -47.19
CA LYS A 180 17.34 -4.32 -47.27
C LYS A 180 17.29 -2.83 -46.87
N GLY A 181 18.34 -2.47 -46.12
CA GLY A 181 18.94 -1.13 -45.89
C GLY A 181 19.15 -0.88 -44.39
N SER A 182 20.26 -1.22 -43.70
CA SER A 182 21.67 -0.79 -43.83
C SER A 182 21.87 0.72 -43.89
N MET A 183 22.39 1.33 -42.82
CA MET A 183 23.63 2.12 -42.82
C MET A 183 24.03 2.60 -41.42
N SER A 184 25.31 2.43 -41.11
CA SER A 184 26.07 2.95 -39.97
C SER A 184 26.73 4.30 -40.32
N PHE A 185 27.48 4.85 -39.34
CA PHE A 185 28.36 6.06 -39.33
C PHE A 185 27.65 7.36 -38.91
N SER A 186 28.17 8.18 -37.98
CA SER A 186 29.51 8.33 -37.38
C SER A 186 29.43 8.66 -35.89
#